data_AF-A0A401Q6B1-F1
#
_entry.id   AF-A0A401Q6B1-F1
#
_cell.length_a   1.000
_cell.length_b   1.000
_cell.length_c   1.000
_cell.angle_alpha   90.00
_cell.angle_beta   90.00
_cell.angle_gamma   90.00
#
_symmetry.space_group_name_H-M   'P 1'
#
loop_
_entity.id
_entity.type
_entity.pdbx_description
1 polymer ?
#
loop_
_entity_poly.entity_id
_entity_poly.type
_entity_poly.pdbx_seq_one_letter_code
_entity_poly.pdbx_strand_id
1 'polypeptide(L)'
;GVVDSEQEAFELLPDDERQCETCKTTCFLSAITCACDPNKLVCLYHVSDLCSCPVTNHCLRYRYTLDELPSMLYGVKERAQSYDNWVGKVREALEAELNHKK
;
A
#
# COMPACT_ATOMS: atom_id res chain seq x y z
N GLY A 1 9.43 18.80 8.71
CA GLY A 1 8.90 17.44 8.50
C GLY A 1 10.00 16.55 7.98
N VAL A 2 9.70 15.29 7.67
CA VAL A 2 10.62 14.39 6.93
C VAL A 2 10.79 14.97 5.53
N VAL A 3 12.03 15.07 5.05
CA VAL A 3 12.35 15.70 3.75
C VAL A 3 12.95 14.73 2.75
N ASP A 4 13.50 13.61 3.24
CA ASP A 4 14.14 12.60 2.42
C ASP A 4 13.24 11.36 2.29
N SER A 5 13.30 10.72 1.12
CA SER A 5 12.51 9.52 0.86
C SER A 5 13.20 8.62 -0.17
N GLU A 6 13.25 7.33 0.13
CA GLU A 6 13.84 6.31 -0.72
C GLU A 6 12.87 5.15 -0.94
N GLN A 7 12.88 4.61 -2.15
CA GLN A 7 12.08 3.42 -2.46
C GLN A 7 12.79 2.16 -1.97
N GLU A 8 12.06 1.26 -1.31
CA GLU A 8 12.62 0.07 -0.66
C GLU A 8 11.79 -1.18 -1.00
N ALA A 9 12.47 -2.25 -1.40
CA ALA A 9 11.85 -3.55 -1.69
C ALA A 9 11.80 -4.41 -0.43
N PHE A 10 10.93 -4.06 0.52
CA PHE A 10 10.81 -4.70 1.83
C PHE A 10 10.65 -6.23 1.77
N GLU A 11 10.07 -6.79 0.70
CA GLU A 11 9.93 -8.24 0.47
C GLU A 11 11.26 -8.99 0.32
N LEU A 12 12.35 -8.29 0.00
CA LEU A 12 13.68 -8.88 -0.15
C LEU A 12 14.48 -8.84 1.16
N LEU A 13 14.01 -8.07 2.15
CA LEU A 13 14.64 -7.98 3.46
C LEU A 13 14.17 -9.14 4.36
N PRO A 14 15.04 -9.66 5.22
CA PRO A 14 14.65 -10.53 6.33
C PRO A 14 13.55 -9.91 7.20
N ASP A 15 12.68 -10.75 7.77
CA ASP A 15 11.54 -10.29 8.57
C ASP A 15 11.94 -9.47 9.80
N ASP A 16 13.02 -9.85 10.46
CA ASP A 16 13.61 -9.17 11.60
C ASP A 16 14.16 -7.78 11.25
N GLU A 17 14.80 -7.64 10.08
CA GLU A 17 15.33 -6.37 9.60
C GLU A 17 14.24 -5.37 9.20
N ARG A 18 13.03 -5.85 8.89
CA ARG A 18 11.89 -5.01 8.48
C ARG A 18 10.85 -4.78 9.58
N GLN A 19 11.11 -5.18 10.82
CA GLN A 19 10.18 -4.98 11.94
C GLN A 19 10.32 -3.60 12.59
N CYS A 20 9.19 -2.96 12.88
CA CYS A 20 9.20 -1.74 13.69
C CYS A 20 9.78 -2.02 15.08
N GLU A 21 10.75 -1.22 15.51
CA GLU A 21 11.41 -1.45 16.79
C GLU A 21 10.47 -1.33 17.99
N THR A 22 9.40 -0.53 17.89
CA THR A 22 8.43 -0.31 18.97
C THR A 22 7.35 -1.40 19.02
N CYS A 23 6.60 -1.61 17.94
CA CYS A 23 5.44 -2.50 17.94
C CYS A 23 5.69 -3.88 17.32
N LYS A 24 6.91 -4.12 16.81
CA LYS A 24 7.33 -5.37 16.17
C LYS A 24 6.47 -5.80 14.98
N THR A 25 5.70 -4.87 14.42
CA THR A 25 4.98 -5.07 13.16
C THR A 25 5.98 -5.09 12.01
N THR A 26 5.92 -6.13 11.18
CA THR A 26 6.64 -6.21 9.91
C THR A 26 6.18 -5.07 8.98
N CYS A 27 7.08 -4.14 8.68
CA CYS A 27 6.83 -3.03 7.79
C CYS A 27 6.94 -3.52 6.35
N PHE A 28 5.95 -3.16 5.52
CA PHE A 28 5.91 -3.55 4.11
C PHE A 28 5.65 -2.37 3.19
N LEU A 29 4.64 -1.54 3.47
CA LEU A 29 4.30 -0.41 2.61
C LEU A 29 5.24 0.78 2.82
N SER A 30 5.62 1.02 4.06
CA SER A 30 6.48 2.14 4.44
C SER A 30 7.07 1.97 5.84
N ALA A 31 8.18 2.66 6.07
CA ALA A 31 8.87 2.77 7.36
C ALA A 31 9.64 4.10 7.44
N ILE A 32 10.06 4.50 8.64
CA ILE A 32 10.99 5.61 8.85
C ILE A 32 12.32 5.07 9.36
N THR A 33 13.40 5.53 8.75
CA THR A 33 14.79 5.27 9.17
C THR A 33 15.51 6.58 9.47
N CYS A 34 16.66 6.49 10.14
CA CYS A 34 17.57 7.62 10.31
C CYS A 34 19.01 7.12 10.20
N ALA A 35 19.89 7.93 9.59
CA ALA A 35 21.30 7.57 9.44
C ALA A 35 22.06 7.47 10.79
N CYS A 36 21.48 7.95 11.89
CA CYS A 36 22.09 7.84 13.22
C CYS A 36 22.14 6.38 13.72
N ASP A 37 21.24 5.52 13.26
CA ASP A 37 21.22 4.09 13.58
C ASP A 37 20.69 3.30 12.36
N PRO A 38 21.59 2.84 11.49
CA PRO A 38 21.21 2.14 10.25
C PRO A 38 20.47 0.82 10.47
N ASN A 39 20.56 0.23 11.67
CA ASN A 39 19.95 -1.06 11.98
C ASN A 39 18.54 -0.92 12.56
N LYS A 40 18.05 0.32 12.75
CA LYS A 40 16.76 0.59 13.37
C LYS A 40 15.80 1.22 12.37
N LEU A 41 14.57 0.72 12.38
CA LEU A 41 13.44 1.35 11.71
C LEU A 41 12.20 1.31 12.58
N VAL A 42 11.26 2.21 12.27
CA VAL A 42 9.94 2.23 12.89
C VAL A 42 8.85 2.35 11.83
N CYS A 43 7.65 1.86 12.14
CA CYS A 43 6.49 2.13 11.30
C CYS A 43 6.05 3.60 11.43
N LEU A 44 5.20 4.05 10.51
CA LEU A 44 4.70 5.43 10.49
C LEU A 44 3.92 5.86 11.74
N TYR A 45 3.49 4.92 12.57
CA TYR A 45 2.78 5.21 13.82
C TYR A 45 3.74 5.49 15.00
N HIS A 46 5.01 5.09 14.89
CA HIS A 46 6.01 5.18 15.96
C HIS A 46 7.21 6.05 15.57
N VAL A 47 7.03 7.04 14.69
CA VAL A 47 8.11 7.93 14.21
C VAL A 47 8.86 8.62 15.35
N SER A 48 8.12 9.03 16.39
CA SER A 48 8.68 9.68 17.58
C SER A 48 9.58 8.76 18.42
N ASP A 49 9.45 7.44 18.27
CA ASP A 49 10.21 6.44 19.03
C ASP A 49 11.47 5.96 18.29
N LEU A 50 11.74 6.49 17.09
CA LEU A 50 12.91 6.14 16.30
C LEU A 50 14.21 6.58 16.99
N CYS A 51 14.36 7.87 17.23
CA CYS A 51 15.53 8.48 17.86
C CYS A 51 15.23 9.93 18.27
N SER A 52 16.18 10.60 18.92
CA SER A 52 16.06 12.02 19.29
C SER A 52 16.53 13.00 18.21
N CYS A 53 16.92 12.51 17.02
CA CYS A 53 17.34 13.39 15.93
C CYS A 53 16.16 14.25 15.43
N PRO A 54 16.45 15.43 14.85
CA PRO A 54 15.44 16.22 14.17
C PRO A 54 14.78 15.40 13.05
N VAL A 55 13.46 15.54 12.89
CA VAL A 55 12.69 14.82 11.86
C VAL A 55 13.19 15.10 10.43
N THR A 56 13.88 16.22 10.22
CA THR A 56 14.55 16.55 8.93
C THR A 56 15.69 15.60 8.58
N ASN A 57 16.23 14.86 9.56
CA ASN A 57 17.29 13.88 9.35
C ASN A 57 16.73 12.45 9.18
N HIS A 58 15.40 12.30 9.23
CA HIS A 58 14.76 11.02 8.98
C HIS A 58 14.56 10.83 7.48
N CYS A 59 14.51 9.57 7.05
CA CYS A 59 14.20 9.17 5.69
C CYS A 59 12.94 8.31 5.68
N LEU A 60 12.00 8.63 4.79
CA LEU A 60 10.83 7.79 4.50
C LEU A 60 11.22 6.68 3.53
N ARG A 61 11.20 5.43 3.99
CA ARG A 61 11.30 4.25 3.14
C ARG A 61 9.90 3.87 2.66
N TYR A 62 9.67 3.75 1.36
CA TYR A 62 8.35 3.40 0.81
C TYR A 62 8.45 2.32 -0.27
N ARG A 63 7.44 1.46 -0.38
CA ARG A 63 7.44 0.38 -1.37
C ARG A 63 6.89 0.80 -2.72
N TYR A 64 5.83 1.59 -2.69
CA TYR A 64 5.09 2.05 -3.86
C TYR A 64 4.82 3.55 -3.73
N THR A 65 4.98 4.26 -4.83
CA THR A 65 4.47 5.62 -5.00
C THR A 65 2.94 5.61 -4.94
N LEU A 66 2.34 6.76 -4.62
CA LEU A 66 0.88 6.89 -4.63
C LEU A 66 0.28 6.65 -6.02
N ASP A 67 1.04 6.91 -7.09
CA ASP A 67 0.62 6.73 -8.48
C ASP A 67 0.58 5.25 -8.91
N GLU A 68 1.27 4.36 -8.19
CA GLU A 68 1.23 2.91 -8.46
C GLU A 68 -0.03 2.24 -7.89
N LEU A 69 -0.59 2.77 -6.80
CA LEU A 69 -1.74 2.17 -6.10
C LEU A 69 -3.02 2.02 -6.96
N PRO A 70 -3.41 3.01 -7.80
CA PRO A 70 -4.59 2.88 -8.66
C PRO A 70 -4.54 1.69 -9.60
N SER A 71 -3.35 1.34 -10.13
CA SER A 71 -3.18 0.21 -11.05
C SER A 71 -3.51 -1.13 -10.38
N MET A 72 -3.07 -1.31 -9.12
CA MET A 72 -3.35 -2.50 -8.31
C MET A 72 -4.83 -2.60 -7.97
N LEU A 73 -5.43 -1.48 -7.57
CA LEU A 73 -6.86 -1.41 -7.27
C LEU A 73 -7.70 -1.75 -8.52
N TYR A 74 -7.32 -1.23 -9.69
CA TYR A 74 -8.04 -1.49 -10.93
C TYR A 74 -8.06 -2.98 -11.27
N GLY A 75 -6.93 -3.68 -11.19
CA GLY A 75 -6.86 -5.12 -11.47
C GLY A 75 -7.77 -5.96 -10.57
N VAL A 76 -7.82 -5.64 -9.27
CA VAL A 76 -8.71 -6.31 -8.31
C VAL A 76 -10.17 -5.95 -8.58
N LYS A 77 -10.46 -4.67 -8.82
CA LYS A 77 -11.81 -4.16 -9.06
C LYS A 77 -12.44 -4.79 -10.31
N GLU A 78 -11.72 -4.85 -11.42
CA GLU A 78 -12.19 -5.47 -12.66
C GLU A 78 -12.65 -6.91 -12.44
N ARG A 79 -11.85 -7.70 -11.71
CA ARG A 79 -12.21 -9.08 -11.41
C ARG A 79 -13.39 -9.16 -10.44
N ALA A 80 -13.41 -8.35 -9.39
CA ALA A 80 -14.49 -8.34 -8.40
C ALA A 80 -15.84 -7.97 -9.03
N GLN A 81 -15.84 -6.99 -9.94
CA GLN A 81 -17.05 -6.50 -10.61
C GLN A 81 -17.44 -7.30 -11.86
N SER A 82 -16.59 -8.22 -12.31
CA SER A 82 -16.83 -9.00 -13.53
C SER A 82 -18.15 -9.76 -13.49
N TYR A 83 -18.47 -10.40 -12.36
CA TYR A 83 -19.73 -11.13 -12.20
C TYR A 83 -20.94 -10.18 -12.19
N ASP A 84 -20.90 -9.11 -11.39
CA ASP A 84 -21.99 -8.13 -11.31
C ASP A 84 -22.27 -7.48 -12.67
N ASN A 85 -21.21 -7.12 -13.40
CA ASN A 85 -21.30 -6.59 -14.75
C ASN A 85 -21.92 -7.61 -15.72
N TRP A 86 -21.55 -8.89 -15.61
CA TRP A 86 -22.15 -9.96 -16.41
C TRP A 86 -23.64 -10.15 -16.10
N VAL A 87 -24.02 -10.23 -14.82
CA VAL A 87 -25.42 -10.35 -14.39
C VAL A 87 -26.26 -9.17 -14.90
N GLY A 88 -25.73 -7.94 -14.79
CA GLY A 88 -26.39 -6.74 -15.31
C GLY A 88 -26.68 -6.85 -16.80
N LYS A 89 -25.67 -7.20 -17.60
CA LYS A 89 -25.81 -7.39 -19.06
C LYS A 89 -26.81 -8.49 -19.42
N VAL A 90 -26.82 -9.60 -18.70
CA VAL A 90 -27.76 -10.71 -18.94
C VAL A 90 -29.19 -10.27 -18.65
N ARG A 91 -29.43 -9.57 -17.54
CA ARG A 91 -30.77 -9.07 -17.19
C ARG A 91 -31.28 -8.08 -18.24
N GLU A 92 -30.44 -7.12 -18.65
CA GLU A 92 -30.78 -6.15 -19.70
C GLU A 92 -31.15 -6.84 -21.02
N ALA A 93 -30.41 -7.87 -21.42
CA ALA A 93 -30.70 -8.63 -22.64
C ALA A 93 -32.05 -9.38 -22.55
N LEU A 94 -32.34 -10.03 -21.42
CA LEU A 94 -33.61 -10.74 -21.20
C LEU A 94 -34.81 -9.78 -21.21
N GLU A 95 -34.68 -8.61 -20.60
CA GLU A 95 -35.72 -7.57 -20.59
C GLU A 95 -35.95 -6.97 -21.98
N ALA A 96 -34.88 -6.77 -22.77
CA ALA A 96 -34.98 -6.30 -24.15
C ALA A 96 -35.74 -7.28 -25.05
N GLU A 97 -35.52 -8.60 -24.91
CA GLU A 97 -36.27 -9.61 -25.67
C GLU A 97 -37.77 -9.64 -25.33
N LEU A 98 -38.13 -9.40 -24.06
CA LEU A 98 -39.53 -9.35 -23.62
C LEU A 98 -40.29 -8.17 -24.21
N ASN A 99 -39.62 -7.02 -24.38
CA ASN A 99 -40.22 -5.83 -24.98
C ASN A 99 -40.38 -5.95 -26.50
N HIS A 100 -39.52 -6.71 -27.18
CA HIS A 100 -39.62 -6.97 -28.63
C HIS A 100 -40.76 -7.95 -29.01
N LYS A 101 -41.33 -8.69 -28.05
CA LYS A 101 -42.44 -9.63 -28.26
C LYS A 101 -43.83 -9.03 -27.96
N LYS A 102 -43.90 -7.76 -27.54
CA LYS A 102 -45.13 -6.98 -27.42
C LYS A 102 -45.35 -6.14 -28.68
#